data_AF-A0AAV5VSV9-F1
#
_entry.id   AF-A0AAV5VSV9-F1
#
_cell.length_a   1.000
_cell.length_b   1.000
_cell.length_c   1.000
_cell.angle_alpha   90.00
_cell.angle_beta   90.00
_cell.angle_gamma   90.00
#
_symmetry.space_group_name_H-M   'P 1'
#
loop_
_entity.id
_entity.type
_entity.pdbx_description
1 polymer ?
#
loop_
_entity_poly.entity_id
_entity_poly.type
_entity_poly.pdbx_seq_one_letter_code
_entity_poly.pdbx_strand_id
1 'polypeptide(L)'
;PLTMKSNADEMELSLGAVANRSSAASSVLDLYPVLQLVQLLPISFALPPILFVLAHLNRMALHTNCRVLMFAWFGAFAGMVTINLLMVVFDLVAGHYNPQKISETEWGPYLYTGHGMTHAFSSVQELYIAVERAAACHRPARYHNRSFDWFLFLAAEVVAVAWTYFYMLIIQTDNFFYIGAASNTLDTSALLCMIFGTLFTRKMTRQQHVTLNAKY
;
A
#
# COMPACT_ATOMS: atom_id res chain seq x y z
N PRO A 1 7.10 37.71 37.83
CA PRO A 1 8.40 37.07 37.52
C PRO A 1 8.61 35.68 38.15
N LEU A 2 8.18 35.47 39.40
CA LEU A 2 8.35 34.18 40.11
C LEU A 2 7.37 33.08 39.66
N THR A 3 6.18 33.44 39.18
CA THR A 3 5.16 32.50 38.70
C THR A 3 5.47 31.87 37.33
N MET A 4 6.30 32.51 36.50
CA MET A 4 6.68 31.96 35.18
C MET A 4 7.73 30.85 35.29
N LYS A 5 8.56 30.85 36.33
CA LYS A 5 9.62 29.85 36.53
C LYS A 5 9.05 28.51 37.03
N SER A 6 8.08 28.58 37.93
CA SER A 6 7.35 27.40 38.46
C SER A 6 6.65 26.60 37.36
N ASN A 7 6.07 27.28 36.36
CA ASN A 7 5.37 26.60 35.27
C ASN A 7 6.32 25.94 34.26
N ALA A 8 7.55 26.46 34.12
CA ALA A 8 8.56 25.85 33.25
C ALA A 8 9.09 24.53 33.86
N ASP A 9 9.35 24.53 35.17
CA ASP A 9 9.84 23.35 35.88
C ASP A 9 8.78 22.23 35.95
N GLU A 10 7.49 22.57 36.14
CA GLU A 10 6.40 21.59 36.05
C GLU A 10 6.22 21.03 34.64
N MET A 11 6.46 21.85 33.60
CA MET A 11 6.38 21.40 32.21
C MET A 11 7.53 20.46 31.85
N GLU A 12 8.76 20.73 32.30
CA GLU A 12 9.91 19.82 32.11
C GLU A 12 9.71 18.49 32.86
N LEU A 13 9.18 18.53 34.09
CA LEU A 13 8.90 17.32 34.86
C LEU A 13 7.80 16.46 34.21
N SER A 14 6.78 17.11 33.65
CA SER A 14 5.71 16.46 32.89
C SER A 14 6.23 15.84 31.58
N LEU A 15 7.04 16.57 30.81
CA LEU A 15 7.69 16.08 29.60
C LEU A 15 8.63 14.89 29.87
N GLY A 16 9.42 14.96 30.94
CA GLY A 16 10.29 13.86 31.37
C GLY A 16 9.50 12.63 31.80
N ALA A 17 8.39 12.80 32.52
CA ALA A 17 7.53 11.68 32.94
C ALA A 17 6.78 11.03 31.77
N VAL A 18 6.35 11.82 30.77
CA VAL A 18 5.73 11.30 29.53
C VAL A 18 6.78 10.55 28.70
N ALA A 19 7.98 11.10 28.53
CA ALA A 19 9.09 10.45 27.81
C ALA A 19 9.49 9.11 28.45
N ASN A 20 9.52 9.04 29.79
CA ASN A 20 9.90 7.84 30.53
C ASN A 20 8.80 6.76 30.52
N ARG A 21 7.52 7.14 30.42
CA ARG A 21 6.42 6.17 30.21
C ARG A 21 6.41 5.62 28.79
N SER A 22 6.72 6.45 27.78
CA SER A 22 6.86 5.97 26.41
C SER A 22 8.04 5.01 26.24
N SER A 23 9.17 5.24 26.93
CA SER A 23 10.32 4.31 26.85
C SER A 23 10.07 2.97 27.54
N ALA A 24 9.30 2.96 28.63
CA ALA A 24 8.95 1.72 29.34
C ALA A 24 7.98 0.86 28.52
N ALA A 25 6.97 1.48 27.90
CA ALA A 25 5.99 0.80 27.06
C ALA A 25 6.60 0.29 25.75
N SER A 26 7.51 1.06 25.11
CA SER A 26 8.28 0.55 23.97
C SER A 26 9.17 -0.62 24.37
N SER A 27 9.82 -0.58 25.54
CA SER A 27 10.71 -1.67 25.96
C SER A 27 10.03 -3.04 26.11
N VAL A 28 8.74 -3.10 26.47
CA VAL A 28 8.01 -4.37 26.61
C VAL A 28 7.56 -4.90 25.25
N LEU A 29 7.09 -4.05 24.35
CA LEU A 29 6.73 -4.46 22.98
C LEU A 29 7.96 -4.82 22.13
N ASP A 30 9.11 -4.22 22.42
CA ASP A 30 10.37 -4.50 21.73
C ASP A 30 11.03 -5.80 22.22
N LEU A 31 10.80 -6.20 23.49
CA LEU A 31 11.39 -7.41 24.09
C LEU A 31 10.67 -8.72 23.71
N TYR A 32 9.37 -8.66 23.43
CA TYR A 32 8.57 -9.85 23.16
C TYR A 32 8.16 -9.89 21.69
N PRO A 33 8.20 -11.06 21.03
CA PRO A 33 7.89 -11.19 19.60
C PRO A 33 6.38 -11.08 19.30
N VAL A 34 5.61 -10.42 20.16
CA VAL A 34 4.15 -10.28 20.04
C VAL A 34 3.80 -9.53 18.76
N LEU A 35 4.56 -8.50 18.40
CA LEU A 35 4.29 -7.72 17.20
C LEU A 35 4.51 -8.55 15.92
N GLN A 36 5.56 -9.35 15.88
CA GLN A 36 5.90 -10.27 14.79
C GLN A 36 4.80 -11.32 14.61
N LEU A 37 4.29 -11.89 15.71
CA LEU A 37 3.17 -12.82 15.67
C LEU A 37 1.88 -12.16 15.15
N VAL A 38 1.61 -10.91 15.56
CA VAL A 38 0.47 -10.14 15.05
C VAL A 38 0.64 -9.86 13.55
N GLN A 39 1.85 -9.58 13.07
CA GLN A 39 2.15 -9.37 11.65
C GLN A 39 2.03 -10.65 10.80
N LEU A 40 2.21 -11.84 11.37
CA LEU A 40 1.97 -13.11 10.66
C LEU A 40 0.50 -13.34 10.32
N LEU A 41 -0.43 -12.79 11.11
CA LEU A 41 -1.86 -12.96 10.87
C LEU A 41 -2.29 -12.41 9.49
N PRO A 42 -2.09 -11.12 9.15
CA PRO A 42 -2.48 -10.59 7.85
C PRO A 42 -1.77 -11.30 6.68
N ILE A 43 -0.50 -11.70 6.85
CA ILE A 43 0.24 -12.51 5.85
C ILE A 43 -0.47 -13.84 5.59
N SER A 44 -0.84 -14.55 6.66
CA SER A 44 -1.53 -15.84 6.60
C SER A 44 -2.92 -15.72 5.96
N PHE A 45 -3.63 -14.61 6.22
CA PHE A 45 -4.92 -14.31 5.60
C PHE A 45 -4.79 -13.90 4.13
N ALA A 46 -3.68 -13.28 3.73
CA ALA A 46 -3.46 -12.78 2.36
C ALA A 46 -3.08 -13.88 1.37
N LEU A 47 -2.38 -14.93 1.79
CA LEU A 47 -1.89 -15.99 0.88
C LEU A 47 -3.00 -16.80 0.19
N PRO A 48 -4.03 -17.32 0.89
CA PRO A 48 -5.11 -18.08 0.25
C PRO A 48 -5.83 -17.35 -0.89
N PRO A 49 -6.26 -16.07 -0.74
CA PRO A 49 -6.92 -15.36 -1.83
C PRO A 49 -5.97 -15.08 -3.01
N ILE A 50 -4.67 -14.83 -2.77
CA ILE A 50 -3.67 -14.68 -3.85
C ILE A 50 -3.62 -15.95 -4.70
N LEU A 51 -3.43 -17.10 -4.06
CA LEU A 51 -3.34 -18.39 -4.76
C LEU A 51 -4.64 -18.72 -5.49
N PHE A 52 -5.77 -18.46 -4.85
CA PHE A 52 -7.09 -18.67 -5.44
C PHE A 52 -7.26 -17.84 -6.72
N VAL A 53 -6.95 -16.55 -6.68
CA VAL A 53 -7.13 -15.69 -7.84
C VAL A 53 -6.12 -16.03 -8.93
N LEU A 54 -4.84 -16.26 -8.62
CA LEU A 54 -3.86 -16.68 -9.63
C LEU A 54 -4.28 -17.97 -10.36
N ALA A 55 -4.84 -18.95 -9.64
CA ALA A 55 -5.32 -20.20 -10.23
C ALA A 55 -6.52 -20.00 -11.17
N HIS A 56 -7.38 -19.00 -10.89
CA HIS A 56 -8.62 -18.78 -11.63
C HIS A 56 -8.57 -17.63 -12.65
N LEU A 57 -7.61 -16.72 -12.56
CA LEU A 57 -7.53 -15.52 -13.40
C LEU A 57 -7.46 -15.86 -14.89
N ASN A 58 -6.76 -16.95 -15.24
CA ASN A 58 -6.66 -17.44 -16.62
C ASN A 58 -7.98 -18.02 -17.16
N ARG A 59 -8.90 -18.44 -16.28
CA ARG A 59 -10.20 -19.01 -16.65
C ARG A 59 -11.30 -17.95 -16.73
N MET A 60 -11.07 -16.76 -16.19
CA MET A 60 -12.04 -15.67 -16.24
C MET A 60 -12.07 -15.03 -17.64
N ALA A 61 -13.28 -14.76 -18.14
CA ALA A 61 -13.52 -14.04 -19.39
C ALA A 61 -13.24 -12.53 -19.23
N LEU A 62 -12.01 -12.19 -18.83
CA LEU A 62 -11.51 -10.83 -18.71
C LEU A 62 -10.82 -10.41 -20.00
N HIS A 63 -11.03 -9.14 -20.38
CA HIS A 63 -10.28 -8.49 -21.45
C HIS A 63 -8.77 -8.57 -21.19
N THR A 64 -7.97 -8.70 -22.24
CA THR A 64 -6.52 -8.89 -22.13
C THR A 64 -5.86 -7.79 -21.29
N ASN A 65 -6.27 -6.53 -21.46
CA ASN A 65 -5.76 -5.40 -20.67
C ASN A 65 -5.94 -5.60 -19.18
N CYS A 66 -7.17 -5.90 -18.77
CA CYS A 66 -7.51 -6.12 -17.37
C CYS A 66 -6.77 -7.34 -16.82
N ARG A 67 -6.60 -8.39 -17.63
CA ARG A 67 -5.87 -9.59 -17.22
C ARG A 67 -4.39 -9.29 -16.94
N VAL A 68 -3.72 -8.55 -17.83
CA VAL A 68 -2.30 -8.15 -17.64
C VAL A 68 -2.15 -7.29 -16.39
N LEU A 69 -3.02 -6.28 -16.21
CA LEU A 69 -3.01 -5.42 -15.03
C LEU A 69 -3.24 -6.22 -13.73
N MET A 70 -4.19 -7.16 -13.75
CA MET A 70 -4.45 -8.03 -12.59
C MET A 70 -3.23 -8.90 -12.28
N PHE A 71 -2.56 -9.48 -13.27
CA PHE A 71 -1.32 -10.22 -13.04
C PHE A 71 -0.20 -9.36 -12.47
N ALA A 72 -0.01 -8.14 -13.00
CA ALA A 72 0.98 -7.19 -12.49
C ALA A 72 0.67 -6.81 -11.02
N TRP A 73 -0.59 -6.50 -10.71
CA TRP A 73 -1.04 -6.19 -9.37
C TRP A 73 -0.82 -7.37 -8.40
N PHE A 74 -1.26 -8.58 -8.78
CA PHE A 74 -1.07 -9.78 -7.95
C PHE A 74 0.40 -10.12 -7.74
N GLY A 75 1.24 -9.96 -8.77
CA GLY A 75 2.68 -10.17 -8.66
C GLY A 75 3.31 -9.22 -7.64
N ALA A 76 2.97 -7.93 -7.69
CA ALA A 76 3.45 -6.94 -6.74
C ALA A 76 2.94 -7.19 -5.32
N PHE A 77 1.66 -7.54 -5.18
CA PHE A 77 1.05 -7.87 -3.88
C PHE A 77 1.68 -9.14 -3.27
N ALA A 78 1.92 -10.17 -4.08
CA ALA A 78 2.65 -11.36 -3.63
C ALA A 78 4.10 -11.03 -3.23
N GLY A 79 4.78 -10.16 -3.98
CA GLY A 79 6.09 -9.63 -3.61
C GLY A 79 6.08 -8.92 -2.26
N MET A 80 5.11 -8.04 -2.04
CA MET A 80 4.93 -7.32 -0.77
C MET A 80 4.69 -8.27 0.41
N VAL A 81 3.78 -9.24 0.26
CA VAL A 81 3.52 -10.27 1.28
C VAL A 81 4.79 -11.10 1.57
N THR A 82 5.56 -11.44 0.55
CA THR A 82 6.82 -12.16 0.69
C THR A 82 7.84 -11.33 1.47
N ILE A 83 8.00 -10.04 1.16
CA ILE A 83 8.91 -9.16 1.87
C ILE A 83 8.48 -8.98 3.33
N ASN A 84 7.18 -8.82 3.60
CA ASN A 84 6.65 -8.77 4.95
C ASN A 84 6.97 -10.05 5.74
N LEU A 85 6.84 -11.21 5.11
CA LEU A 85 7.22 -12.48 5.73
C LEU A 85 8.72 -12.53 6.05
N LEU A 86 9.57 -12.07 5.12
CA LEU A 86 11.02 -12.01 5.33
C LEU A 86 11.38 -11.05 6.47
N MET A 87 10.74 -9.89 6.57
CA MET A 87 10.93 -8.94 7.67
C MET A 87 10.56 -9.56 9.01
N VAL A 88 9.41 -10.24 9.08
CA VAL A 88 8.98 -10.95 10.29
C VAL A 88 9.97 -12.04 10.69
N VAL A 89 10.44 -12.86 9.73
CA VAL A 89 11.42 -13.91 9.99
C VAL A 89 12.74 -13.31 10.48
N PHE A 90 13.17 -12.20 9.87
CA PHE A 90 14.39 -11.50 10.26
C PHE A 90 14.30 -10.97 11.70
N ASP A 91 13.19 -10.33 12.05
CA ASP A 91 12.94 -9.82 13.40
C ASP A 91 12.86 -10.95 14.44
N LEU A 92 12.26 -12.10 14.09
CA LEU A 92 12.21 -13.27 14.95
C LEU A 92 13.59 -13.88 15.20
N VAL A 93 14.45 -13.93 14.18
CA VAL A 93 15.84 -14.42 14.31
C VAL A 93 16.70 -13.45 15.11
N ALA A 94 16.49 -12.14 14.95
CA ALA A 94 17.16 -11.11 15.74
C ALA A 94 16.71 -11.07 17.21
N GLY A 95 15.53 -11.64 17.51
CA GLY A 95 15.00 -11.75 18.88
C GLY A 95 14.45 -10.45 19.45
N HIS A 96 14.34 -9.38 18.64
CA HIS A 96 13.77 -8.09 19.04
C HIS A 96 13.17 -7.39 17.82
N TYR A 97 12.10 -6.63 18.02
CA TYR A 97 11.56 -5.75 16.98
C TYR A 97 12.43 -4.49 16.90
N ASN A 98 12.96 -4.14 15.72
CA ASN A 98 13.87 -3.00 15.61
C ASN A 98 13.50 -2.02 14.48
N PRO A 99 12.37 -1.30 14.59
CA PRO A 99 11.92 -0.34 13.59
C PRO A 99 12.78 0.92 13.57
N GLN A 100 13.47 1.24 14.66
CA GLN A 100 14.25 2.47 14.80
C GLN A 100 15.69 2.34 14.31
N LYS A 101 16.20 1.12 14.18
CA LYS A 101 17.57 0.84 13.75
C LYS A 101 17.62 -0.07 12.54
N ILE A 102 16.66 0.09 11.64
CA ILE A 102 16.62 -0.63 10.35
C ILE A 102 17.96 -0.47 9.62
N SER A 103 18.56 0.73 9.69
CA SER A 103 19.87 1.07 9.10
C SER A 103 21.07 0.36 9.76
N GLU A 104 20.94 -0.16 10.99
CA GLU A 104 22.03 -0.89 11.67
C GLU A 104 22.17 -2.34 11.16
N THR A 105 21.17 -2.85 10.44
CA THR A 105 21.18 -4.21 9.91
C THR A 105 21.55 -4.23 8.43
N GLU A 106 22.35 -5.21 8.01
CA GLU A 106 22.80 -5.31 6.61
C GLU A 106 21.62 -5.38 5.62
N TRP A 107 20.56 -6.12 5.99
CA TRP A 107 19.42 -6.38 5.10
C TRP A 107 18.22 -5.45 5.32
N GLY A 108 18.13 -4.77 6.47
CA GLY A 108 16.97 -3.94 6.85
C GLY A 108 16.62 -2.87 5.82
N PRO A 109 17.57 -2.03 5.35
CA PRO A 109 17.28 -0.99 4.38
C PRO A 109 16.77 -1.54 3.05
N TYR A 110 17.30 -2.69 2.62
CA TYR A 110 16.88 -3.34 1.38
C TYR A 110 15.47 -3.94 1.49
N LEU A 111 15.14 -4.57 2.63
CA LEU A 111 13.81 -5.11 2.88
C LEU A 111 12.77 -3.98 2.98
N TYR A 112 13.07 -2.90 3.71
CA TYR A 112 12.16 -1.77 3.86
C TYR A 112 11.95 -1.01 2.55
N THR A 113 13.05 -0.84 1.79
CA THR A 113 12.99 -0.34 0.41
C THR A 113 12.08 -1.23 -0.42
N GLY A 114 12.36 -2.53 -0.51
CA GLY A 114 11.58 -3.47 -1.33
C GLY A 114 10.10 -3.50 -0.93
N HIS A 115 9.80 -3.42 0.37
CA HIS A 115 8.43 -3.28 0.86
C HIS A 115 7.77 -2.01 0.30
N GLY A 116 8.43 -0.85 0.45
CA GLY A 116 7.95 0.41 -0.12
C GLY A 116 7.77 0.37 -1.64
N MET A 117 8.70 -0.27 -2.36
CA MET A 117 8.63 -0.43 -3.81
C MET A 117 7.41 -1.25 -4.23
N THR A 118 7.24 -2.43 -3.64
CA THR A 118 6.14 -3.34 -3.97
C THR A 118 4.78 -2.77 -3.56
N HIS A 119 4.72 -2.05 -2.44
CA HIS A 119 3.53 -1.32 -2.01
C HIS A 119 3.14 -0.23 -3.01
N ALA A 120 4.03 0.71 -3.31
CA ALA A 120 3.76 1.80 -4.25
C ALA A 120 3.37 1.28 -5.65
N PHE A 121 4.08 0.26 -6.13
CA PHE A 121 3.75 -0.39 -7.39
C PHE A 121 2.34 -0.98 -7.37
N SER A 122 1.99 -1.73 -6.31
CA SER A 122 0.64 -2.30 -6.15
C SER A 122 -0.44 -1.20 -6.14
N SER A 123 -0.25 -0.10 -5.40
CA SER A 123 -1.20 1.02 -5.37
C SER A 123 -1.41 1.67 -6.74
N VAL A 124 -0.35 1.81 -7.54
CA VAL A 124 -0.47 2.32 -8.92
C VAL A 124 -1.27 1.34 -9.78
N GLN A 125 -0.99 0.04 -9.70
CA GLN A 125 -1.76 -0.95 -10.45
C GLN A 125 -3.26 -0.93 -10.08
N GLU A 126 -3.62 -0.70 -8.81
CA GLU A 126 -5.02 -0.52 -8.39
C GLU A 126 -5.69 0.68 -9.08
N LEU A 127 -4.96 1.80 -9.14
CA LEU A 127 -5.41 3.00 -9.84
C LEU A 127 -5.69 2.70 -11.32
N TYR A 128 -4.79 1.97 -11.98
CA TYR A 128 -4.96 1.58 -13.38
C TYR A 128 -6.14 0.65 -13.60
N ILE A 129 -6.34 -0.34 -12.73
CA ILE A 129 -7.50 -1.22 -12.77
C ILE A 129 -8.79 -0.40 -12.61
N ALA A 130 -8.83 0.59 -11.71
CA ALA A 130 -9.98 1.47 -11.53
C ALA A 130 -10.28 2.30 -12.78
N VAL A 131 -9.25 2.88 -13.41
CA VAL A 131 -9.38 3.64 -14.67
C VAL A 131 -9.85 2.75 -15.81
N GLU A 132 -9.30 1.55 -15.98
CA GLU A 132 -9.73 0.65 -17.06
C GLU A 132 -11.17 0.17 -16.87
N ARG A 133 -11.59 -0.08 -15.63
CA ARG A 133 -12.99 -0.37 -15.34
C ARG A 133 -13.90 0.80 -15.69
N ALA A 134 -13.52 2.03 -15.36
CA ALA A 134 -14.28 3.22 -15.74
C ALA A 134 -14.36 3.38 -17.27
N ALA A 135 -13.26 3.14 -17.99
CA ALA A 135 -13.22 3.19 -19.45
C ALA A 135 -14.14 2.14 -20.09
N ALA A 136 -14.10 0.90 -19.58
CA ALA A 136 -14.97 -0.19 -20.02
C ALA A 136 -16.46 0.13 -19.82
N CYS A 137 -16.81 0.78 -18.70
CA CYS A 137 -18.20 1.18 -18.42
C CYS A 137 -18.65 2.39 -19.23
N HIS A 138 -17.77 3.36 -19.51
CA HIS A 138 -18.13 4.57 -20.25
C HIS A 138 -18.52 4.26 -21.70
N ARG A 139 -17.76 3.40 -22.40
CA ARG A 139 -17.98 3.06 -23.82
C ARG A 139 -17.67 1.58 -24.10
N PRO A 140 -18.54 0.63 -23.71
CA PRO A 140 -18.26 -0.81 -23.82
C PRO A 140 -18.01 -1.26 -25.27
N ALA A 141 -18.76 -0.73 -26.24
CA ALA A 141 -18.60 -1.08 -27.65
C ALA A 141 -17.21 -0.70 -28.20
N ARG A 142 -16.69 0.47 -27.81
CA ARG A 142 -15.34 0.90 -28.22
C ARG A 142 -14.27 0.17 -27.43
N TYR A 143 -14.53 -0.14 -26.16
CA TYR A 143 -13.60 -0.89 -25.30
C TYR A 143 -13.36 -2.31 -25.82
N HIS A 144 -14.40 -3.02 -26.24
CA HIS A 144 -14.27 -4.39 -26.75
C HIS A 144 -13.41 -4.48 -28.03
N ASN A 145 -13.42 -3.42 -28.85
CA ASN A 145 -12.64 -3.34 -30.08
C ASN A 145 -11.28 -2.66 -29.88
N ARG A 146 -10.94 -2.21 -28.67
CA ARG A 146 -9.70 -1.49 -28.39
C ARG A 146 -8.60 -2.49 -28.03
N SER A 147 -7.49 -2.44 -28.76
CA SER A 147 -6.26 -3.15 -28.39
C SER A 147 -5.64 -2.58 -27.11
N PHE A 148 -4.79 -3.36 -26.45
CA PHE A 148 -4.03 -2.91 -25.29
C PHE A 148 -3.22 -1.64 -25.61
N ASP A 149 -3.44 -0.58 -24.83
CA ASP A 149 -2.71 0.68 -24.98
C ASP A 149 -1.39 0.61 -24.23
N TRP A 150 -0.39 0.02 -24.88
CA TRP A 150 0.94 -0.17 -24.34
C TRP A 150 1.60 1.14 -23.91
N PHE A 151 1.32 2.26 -24.57
CA PHE A 151 1.95 3.54 -24.24
C PHE A 151 1.41 4.09 -22.92
N LEU A 152 0.09 4.05 -22.73
CA LEU A 152 -0.51 4.47 -21.47
C LEU A 152 -0.06 3.58 -20.30
N PHE A 153 0.03 2.28 -20.54
CA PHE A 153 0.56 1.32 -19.57
C PHE A 153 2.05 1.56 -19.27
N LEU A 154 2.88 1.83 -20.26
CA LEU A 154 4.30 2.10 -20.01
C LEU A 154 4.48 3.43 -19.26
N ALA A 155 3.72 4.46 -19.62
CA ALA A 155 3.73 5.75 -18.94
C ALA A 155 3.31 5.61 -17.46
N ALA A 156 2.31 4.77 -17.18
CA ALA A 156 1.93 4.35 -15.84
C ALA A 156 3.11 3.85 -15.02
N GLU A 157 3.82 2.94 -15.65
CA GLU A 157 4.86 2.10 -15.05
C GLU A 157 6.05 3.01 -14.72
N VAL A 158 6.36 3.94 -15.63
CA VAL A 158 7.35 4.98 -15.39
C VAL A 158 6.96 5.88 -14.22
N VAL A 159 5.69 6.28 -14.10
CA VAL A 159 5.21 7.07 -12.96
C VAL A 159 5.30 6.28 -11.66
N ALA A 160 4.95 4.99 -11.67
CA ALA A 160 5.09 4.10 -10.53
C ALA A 160 6.55 3.99 -10.07
N VAL A 161 7.46 3.70 -11.01
CA VAL A 161 8.90 3.59 -10.74
C VAL A 161 9.48 4.92 -10.26
N ALA A 162 9.08 6.04 -10.86
CA ALA A 162 9.52 7.37 -10.43
C ALA A 162 9.04 7.70 -9.02
N TRP A 163 7.80 7.34 -8.68
CA TRP A 163 7.27 7.51 -7.33
C TRP A 163 7.99 6.61 -6.33
N THR A 164 8.24 5.36 -6.69
CA THR A 164 9.03 4.42 -5.89
C THR A 164 10.44 4.95 -5.63
N TYR A 165 11.09 5.53 -6.64
CA TYR A 165 12.39 6.15 -6.47
C TYR A 165 12.34 7.35 -5.52
N PHE A 166 11.32 8.19 -5.63
CA PHE A 166 11.09 9.29 -4.68
C PHE A 166 10.87 8.78 -3.25
N TYR A 167 10.13 7.69 -3.08
CA TYR A 167 9.93 7.04 -1.78
C TYR A 167 11.25 6.52 -1.19
N MET A 168 12.13 5.94 -2.01
CA MET A 168 13.48 5.53 -1.57
C MET A 168 14.32 6.72 -1.09
N LEU A 169 14.28 7.85 -1.79
CA LEU A 169 14.99 9.06 -1.37
C LEU A 169 14.48 9.56 -0.02
N ILE A 170 13.17 9.46 0.24
CA ILE A 170 12.59 9.81 1.54
C ILE A 170 13.07 8.86 2.63
N ILE A 171 13.12 7.55 2.37
CA ILE A 171 13.63 6.56 3.35
C ILE A 171 15.06 6.90 3.77
N GLN A 172 15.92 7.32 2.84
CA GLN A 172 17.30 7.72 3.14
C GLN A 172 17.43 8.93 4.06
N THR A 173 16.36 9.71 4.26
CA THR A 173 16.37 10.85 5.19
C THR A 173 16.16 10.45 6.65
N ASP A 174 15.87 9.17 6.93
CA ASP A 174 15.52 8.63 8.26
C ASP A 174 14.38 9.39 8.96
N ASN A 175 13.60 10.14 8.20
CA ASN A 175 12.52 10.96 8.74
C ASN A 175 11.17 10.25 8.57
N PHE A 176 10.82 9.46 9.60
CA PHE A 176 9.60 8.65 9.65
C PHE A 176 8.32 9.44 9.37
N PHE A 177 8.28 10.75 9.67
CA PHE A 177 7.14 11.60 9.36
C PHE A 177 6.90 11.71 7.85
N TYR A 178 7.96 11.95 7.06
CA TYR A 178 7.83 12.04 5.60
C TYR A 178 7.51 10.69 4.97
N ILE A 179 8.06 9.60 5.50
CA ILE A 179 7.75 8.23 5.05
C ILE A 179 6.25 7.95 5.24
N GLY A 180 5.74 8.18 6.45
CA GLY A 180 4.32 7.96 6.76
C GLY A 180 3.39 8.88 5.98
N ALA A 181 3.74 10.17 5.84
CA ALA A 181 2.96 11.12 5.05
C ALA A 181 2.88 10.73 3.56
N ALA A 182 4.00 10.29 2.98
CA ALA A 182 4.06 9.88 1.57
C ALA A 182 3.20 8.62 1.31
N SER A 183 3.32 7.59 2.16
CA SER A 183 2.51 6.37 2.05
C SER A 183 1.02 6.65 2.23
N ASN A 184 0.66 7.39 3.27
CA ASN A 184 -0.76 7.72 3.52
C ASN A 184 -1.36 8.58 2.40
N THR A 185 -0.57 9.44 1.76
CA THR A 185 -1.03 10.23 0.60
C THR A 185 -1.34 9.35 -0.59
N LEU A 186 -0.46 8.37 -0.90
CA LEU A 186 -0.73 7.38 -1.93
C LEU A 186 -2.00 6.59 -1.62
N ASP A 187 -2.12 6.03 -0.43
CA ASP A 187 -3.26 5.20 -0.05
C ASP A 187 -4.56 5.99 -0.10
N THR A 188 -4.54 7.23 0.40
CA THR A 188 -5.70 8.13 0.31
C THR A 188 -6.06 8.41 -1.14
N SER A 189 -5.08 8.64 -2.02
CA SER A 189 -5.32 8.89 -3.44
C SER A 189 -5.90 7.65 -4.16
N ALA A 190 -5.39 6.46 -3.85
CA ALA A 190 -5.88 5.19 -4.39
C ALA A 190 -7.31 4.91 -3.91
N LEU A 191 -7.58 5.09 -2.61
CA LEU A 191 -8.92 4.98 -2.01
C LEU A 191 -9.90 5.96 -2.64
N LEU A 192 -9.52 7.23 -2.79
CA LEU A 192 -10.36 8.23 -3.45
C LEU A 192 -10.66 7.83 -4.89
N CYS A 193 -9.66 7.37 -5.65
CA CYS A 193 -9.90 6.93 -7.02
C CYS A 193 -10.82 5.71 -7.07
N MET A 194 -10.66 4.73 -6.18
CA MET A 194 -11.56 3.58 -6.10
C MET A 194 -12.99 3.99 -5.75
N ILE A 195 -13.18 4.94 -4.84
CA ILE A 195 -14.50 5.48 -4.48
C ILE A 195 -15.12 6.18 -5.68
N PHE A 196 -14.41 7.11 -6.31
CA PHE A 196 -14.90 7.84 -7.48
C PHE A 196 -15.17 6.92 -8.67
N GLY A 197 -14.29 5.96 -8.94
CA GLY A 197 -14.46 4.94 -9.98
C GLY A 197 -15.70 4.07 -9.72
N THR A 198 -15.96 3.71 -8.47
CA THR A 198 -17.16 2.94 -8.08
C THR A 198 -18.44 3.78 -8.27
N LEU A 199 -18.43 5.04 -7.82
CA LEU A 199 -19.57 5.95 -7.99
C LEU A 199 -19.87 6.21 -9.47
N PHE A 200 -18.83 6.45 -10.27
CA PHE A 200 -18.92 6.61 -11.71
C PHE A 200 -19.52 5.36 -12.36
N THR A 201 -18.97 4.18 -12.05
CA THR A 201 -19.45 2.90 -12.57
C THR A 201 -20.93 2.69 -12.25
N ARG A 202 -21.35 2.91 -11.00
CA ARG A 202 -22.75 2.81 -10.56
C ARG A 202 -23.67 3.74 -11.35
N LYS A 203 -23.23 4.98 -11.60
CA LYS A 203 -23.99 5.96 -12.40
C LYS A 203 -24.17 5.48 -13.84
N MET A 204 -23.09 4.99 -14.47
CA MET A 204 -23.13 4.55 -15.87
C MET A 204 -23.95 3.26 -16.05
N THR A 205 -23.86 2.30 -15.13
CA THR A 205 -24.68 1.08 -15.16
C THR A 205 -26.17 1.41 -15.07
N ARG A 206 -26.56 2.37 -14.23
CA ARG A 206 -27.96 2.84 -14.16
C ARG A 206 -28.43 3.46 -15.48
N GLN A 207 -27.59 4.29 -16.12
CA GLN A 207 -27.92 4.88 -17.42
C GLN A 207 -28.09 3.81 -18.50
N GLN A 208 -27.22 2.80 -18.53
CA GLN A 208 -27.31 1.68 -19.48
C GLN A 208 -28.62 0.89 -19.31
N HIS A 209 -29.01 0.56 -18.07
CA HIS A 209 -30.29 -0.11 -17.81
C HIS A 209 -31.49 0.70 -18.31
N VAL A 210 -31.51 2.03 -18.08
CA VAL A 210 -32.59 2.89 -18.59
C VAL A 210 -32.63 2.90 -20.11
N THR A 211 -31.48 3.00 -20.78
CA THR A 211 -31.43 3.01 -22.25
C THR A 211 -31.80 1.67 -22.89
N LEU A 212 -31.51 0.55 -22.23
CA LEU A 212 -31.94 -0.78 -22.68
C LEU A 212 -33.45 -0.93 -22.51
N ASN A 213 -33.99 -0.53 -21.36
CA ASN A 213 -35.43 -0.58 -21.11
C ASN A 213 -36.25 0.39 -21.96
N ALA A 214 -35.64 1.43 -22.54
CA ALA A 214 -36.31 2.36 -23.46
C ALA A 214 -36.33 1.87 -24.92
N LYS A 215 -35.55 0.81 -25.25
CA LYS A 215 -35.48 0.21 -26.59
C LYS A 215 -36.40 -1.00 -26.77
N TYR A 216 -36.96 -1.53 -25.68
CA TYR A 216 -37.92 -2.64 -25.65
C TYR A 216 -39.24 -2.13 -25.05
#